data_AF-A0A9C7LD34-F1
#
_entry.id   AF-A0A9C7LD34-F1
#
_cell.length_a   1.000
_cell.length_b   1.000
_cell.length_c   1.000
_cell.angle_alpha   90.00
_cell.angle_beta   90.00
_cell.angle_gamma   90.00
#
_symmetry.space_group_name_H-M   'P 1'
#
loop_
_entity.id
_entity.type
_entity.pdbx_description
1 polymer ?
#
loop_
_entity_poly.entity_id
_entity_poly.type
_entity_poly.pdbx_seq_one_letter_code
_entity_poly.pdbx_strand_id
1 'polypeptide(L)'
;MKNSTVALTLSLFPGLGFIYSGKVIRGLFYLFATSVPIILSFLLAITSQDGAFLAFSVIGVFFYIISFIDMVIQNTKQKAIFVENEKGEKSQEAERFYTILLSFIPGLGHFQLGMMNRGLTLLASFLGLGIMIIFVTTLTGREEFLVFLAAIPAIWVYGFFDAVQQFNKKSRGETLIDRSIFEDFETRREDGKKSKSIATFLSIFPGVGHLYLGLQRRGIQLMAAFLFSIYILDILRLGIFLFLIPIIWFYSFFDGLQKASRYGKEELEDTPVISNFINHQKWVGIGLLLLGLYYLVGNIFIPALSPILMDIINIDLYYWFNRYFQTTIVCVLLIGGGIKLLMGSKKRV
;
A
#
# COMPACT_ATOMS: atom_id res chain seq x y z
N MET A 1 -35.14 6.13 -24.43
CA MET A 1 -34.02 7.06 -24.13
C MET A 1 -32.89 6.26 -23.51
N LYS A 2 -31.64 6.47 -23.93
CA LYS A 2 -30.49 5.74 -23.36
C LYS A 2 -30.24 6.23 -21.92
N ASN A 3 -29.79 5.33 -21.03
CA ASN A 3 -29.71 5.62 -19.60
C ASN A 3 -28.57 6.63 -19.31
N SER A 4 -28.91 7.80 -18.75
CA SER A 4 -27.95 8.86 -18.43
C SER A 4 -26.86 8.41 -17.45
N THR A 5 -27.17 7.47 -16.55
CA THR A 5 -26.19 6.88 -15.62
C THR A 5 -25.19 6.01 -16.36
N VAL A 6 -25.63 5.28 -17.39
CA VAL A 6 -24.74 4.48 -18.25
C VAL A 6 -23.87 5.40 -19.11
N ALA A 7 -24.42 6.51 -19.61
CA ALA A 7 -23.64 7.51 -20.34
C ALA A 7 -22.53 8.14 -19.47
N LEU A 8 -22.84 8.47 -18.21
CA LEU A 8 -21.91 9.11 -17.28
C LEU A 8 -20.85 8.15 -16.74
N THR A 9 -21.20 6.89 -16.52
CA THR A 9 -20.21 5.84 -16.18
C THR A 9 -19.29 5.56 -17.37
N LEU A 10 -19.82 5.50 -18.59
CA LEU A 10 -19.01 5.35 -19.79
C LEU A 10 -18.09 6.55 -20.05
N SER A 11 -18.42 7.76 -19.61
CA SER A 11 -17.51 8.91 -19.76
C SER A 11 -16.25 8.88 -18.89
N LEU A 12 -16.10 7.89 -17.99
CA LEU A 12 -14.79 7.60 -17.39
C LEU A 12 -13.74 7.20 -18.44
N PHE A 13 -14.20 6.71 -19.59
CA PHE A 13 -13.38 6.58 -20.78
C PHE A 13 -13.68 7.77 -21.71
N PRO A 14 -12.67 8.58 -22.06
CA PRO A 14 -12.88 9.80 -22.83
C PRO A 14 -13.65 9.51 -24.12
N GLY A 15 -14.75 10.22 -24.32
CA GLY A 15 -15.61 10.10 -25.50
C GLY A 15 -16.66 8.98 -25.49
N LEU A 16 -16.51 7.89 -24.73
CA LEU A 16 -17.45 6.75 -24.79
C LEU A 16 -18.86 7.13 -24.32
N GLY A 17 -19.00 8.00 -23.33
CA GLY A 17 -20.30 8.51 -22.90
C GLY A 17 -21.06 9.24 -24.02
N PHE A 18 -20.36 9.93 -24.91
CA PHE A 18 -20.96 10.65 -26.04
C PHE A 18 -21.37 9.72 -27.16
N ILE A 19 -20.52 8.72 -27.47
CA ILE A 19 -20.84 7.66 -28.43
C ILE A 19 -22.08 6.91 -27.97
N TYR A 20 -22.13 6.55 -26.67
CA TYR A 20 -23.31 5.94 -26.09
C TYR A 20 -24.53 6.85 -26.24
N SER A 21 -24.43 8.13 -25.91
CA SER A 21 -25.51 9.12 -26.09
C SER A 21 -25.84 9.47 -27.55
N GLY A 22 -25.24 8.79 -28.54
CA GLY A 22 -25.52 8.95 -29.97
C GLY A 22 -24.75 10.09 -30.65
N LYS A 23 -23.92 10.83 -29.92
CA LYS A 23 -23.07 11.93 -30.44
C LYS A 23 -21.69 11.41 -30.81
N VAL A 24 -21.63 10.56 -31.83
CA VAL A 24 -20.42 9.83 -32.24
C VAL A 24 -19.26 10.78 -32.55
N ILE A 25 -19.50 11.87 -33.29
CA ILE A 25 -18.45 12.83 -33.68
C ILE A 25 -17.79 13.49 -32.46
N ARG A 26 -18.58 13.98 -31.50
CA ARG A 26 -18.04 14.55 -30.25
C ARG A 26 -17.31 13.51 -29.41
N GLY A 27 -17.83 12.29 -29.36
CA GLY A 27 -17.17 11.19 -28.66
C GLY A 27 -15.82 10.85 -29.26
N LEU A 28 -15.73 10.71 -30.58
CA LEU A 28 -14.46 10.48 -31.28
C LEU A 28 -13.49 11.65 -31.08
N PHE A 29 -13.96 12.90 -31.13
CA PHE A 29 -13.13 14.06 -30.85
C PHE A 29 -12.45 13.95 -29.48
N TYR A 30 -13.22 13.71 -28.41
CA TYR A 30 -12.65 13.58 -27.07
C TYR A 30 -11.77 12.34 -26.90
N LEU A 31 -12.12 11.23 -27.55
CA LEU A 31 -11.29 10.03 -27.55
C LEU A 31 -9.90 10.34 -28.11
N PHE A 32 -9.82 10.97 -29.29
CA PHE A 32 -8.53 11.33 -29.90
C PHE A 32 -7.82 12.46 -29.17
N ALA A 33 -8.53 13.51 -28.75
CA ALA A 33 -7.95 14.65 -28.05
C ALA A 33 -7.32 14.25 -26.69
N THR A 34 -7.80 13.19 -26.05
CA THR A 34 -7.17 12.64 -24.84
C THR A 34 -6.12 11.58 -25.15
N SER A 35 -6.42 10.62 -26.01
CA SER A 35 -5.51 9.47 -26.23
C SER A 35 -4.24 9.85 -27.00
N VAL A 36 -4.32 10.73 -28.00
CA VAL A 36 -3.16 11.09 -28.83
C VAL A 36 -2.07 11.80 -28.01
N PRO A 37 -2.36 12.83 -27.19
CA PRO A 37 -1.34 13.45 -26.34
C PRO A 37 -0.76 12.48 -25.29
N ILE A 38 -1.58 11.59 -24.71
CA ILE A 38 -1.10 10.62 -23.71
C ILE A 38 -0.15 9.60 -24.35
N ILE A 39 -0.50 9.08 -25.54
CA ILE A 39 0.38 8.15 -26.28
C ILE A 39 1.68 8.85 -26.68
N LEU A 40 1.60 10.08 -27.18
CA LEU A 40 2.78 10.86 -27.57
C LEU A 40 3.67 11.18 -26.37
N SER A 41 3.07 11.52 -25.21
CA SER A 41 3.80 11.68 -23.96
C SER A 41 4.56 10.42 -23.58
N PHE A 42 3.90 9.26 -23.64
CA PHE A 42 4.55 7.98 -23.32
C PHE A 42 5.72 7.67 -24.26
N LEU A 43 5.55 7.90 -25.57
CA LEU A 43 6.63 7.73 -26.54
C LEU A 43 7.80 8.68 -26.25
N LEU A 44 7.53 9.96 -26.01
CA LEU A 44 8.56 10.95 -25.68
C LEU A 44 9.29 10.62 -24.38
N ALA A 45 8.59 10.09 -23.37
CA ALA A 45 9.21 9.66 -22.11
C ALA A 45 10.21 8.50 -22.30
N ILE A 46 10.05 7.69 -23.35
CA ILE A 46 10.94 6.58 -23.68
C ILE A 46 12.08 7.04 -24.61
N THR A 47 11.83 7.98 -25.53
CA THR A 47 12.78 8.34 -26.58
C THR A 47 13.58 9.61 -26.32
N SER A 48 13.12 10.50 -25.42
CA SER A 48 13.75 11.80 -25.17
C SER A 48 14.08 12.00 -23.70
N GLN A 49 15.21 12.66 -23.41
CA GLN A 49 15.58 13.09 -22.05
C GLN A 49 15.01 14.47 -21.69
N ASP A 50 14.31 15.12 -22.63
CA ASP A 50 13.71 16.43 -22.42
C ASP A 50 12.35 16.31 -21.72
N GLY A 51 12.00 17.31 -20.89
CA GLY A 51 10.74 17.37 -20.15
C GLY A 51 9.48 17.56 -21.00
N ALA A 52 9.57 17.48 -22.33
CA ALA A 52 8.47 17.69 -23.27
C ALA A 52 7.31 16.70 -23.07
N PHE A 53 7.58 15.49 -22.59
CA PHE A 53 6.54 14.50 -22.28
C PHE A 53 5.53 15.03 -21.24
N LEU A 54 5.97 15.83 -20.26
CA LEU A 54 5.09 16.42 -19.25
C LEU A 54 4.03 17.35 -19.86
N ALA A 55 4.41 18.14 -20.86
CA ALA A 55 3.48 19.05 -21.52
C ALA A 55 2.34 18.28 -22.22
N PHE A 56 2.67 17.20 -22.94
CA PHE A 56 1.67 16.37 -23.61
C PHE A 56 0.80 15.58 -22.63
N SER A 57 1.36 15.13 -21.49
CA SER A 57 0.58 14.54 -20.40
C SER A 57 -0.47 15.52 -19.86
N VAL A 58 -0.07 16.76 -19.57
CA VAL A 58 -0.97 17.79 -19.05
C VAL A 58 -2.08 18.10 -20.05
N ILE A 59 -1.77 18.22 -21.34
CA ILE A 59 -2.75 18.44 -22.41
C ILE A 59 -3.76 17.28 -22.46
N GLY A 60 -3.30 16.03 -22.40
CA GLY A 60 -4.18 14.86 -22.42
C GLY A 60 -5.14 14.82 -21.23
N VAL A 61 -4.62 15.08 -20.03
CA VAL A 61 -5.43 15.16 -18.79
C VAL A 61 -6.43 16.32 -18.87
N PHE A 62 -6.03 17.47 -19.41
CA PHE A 62 -6.91 18.62 -19.59
C PHE A 62 -8.10 18.29 -20.50
N PHE A 63 -7.86 17.67 -21.66
CA PHE A 63 -8.96 17.23 -22.54
C PHE A 63 -9.84 16.15 -21.93
N TYR A 64 -9.28 15.26 -21.10
CA TYR A 64 -10.06 14.27 -20.35
C TYR A 64 -11.05 14.95 -19.41
N ILE A 65 -10.58 15.92 -18.61
CA ILE A 65 -11.43 16.68 -17.68
C ILE A 65 -12.53 17.42 -18.44
N ILE A 66 -12.19 18.08 -19.56
CA ILE A 66 -13.19 18.76 -20.41
C ILE A 66 -14.22 17.77 -20.95
N SER A 67 -13.79 16.60 -21.44
CA SER A 67 -14.69 15.58 -21.97
C SER A 67 -15.72 15.16 -20.93
N PHE A 68 -15.25 14.91 -19.71
CA PHE A 68 -16.12 14.52 -18.61
C PHE A 68 -17.10 15.63 -18.23
N ILE A 69 -16.62 16.88 -18.08
CA ILE A 69 -17.46 18.03 -17.75
C ILE A 69 -18.53 18.28 -18.84
N ASP A 70 -18.17 18.23 -20.13
CA ASP A 70 -19.15 18.44 -21.22
C ASP A 70 -20.23 17.33 -21.23
N MET A 71 -19.86 16.06 -20.94
CA MET A 71 -20.84 14.98 -20.81
C MET A 71 -21.83 15.24 -19.67
N VAL A 72 -21.33 15.74 -18.54
CA VAL A 72 -22.16 16.06 -17.39
C VAL A 72 -23.12 17.22 -17.72
N ILE A 73 -22.62 18.30 -18.34
CA ILE A 73 -23.43 19.45 -18.77
C ILE A 73 -24.49 19.05 -19.81
N GLN A 74 -24.14 18.16 -20.74
CA GLN A 74 -25.10 17.68 -21.72
C GLN A 74 -26.26 16.92 -21.05
N ASN A 75 -25.97 16.03 -20.11
CA ASN A 75 -26.99 15.25 -19.43
C ASN A 75 -27.96 16.14 -18.64
N THR A 76 -27.47 17.24 -18.05
CA THR A 76 -28.32 18.23 -17.38
C THR A 76 -29.15 19.05 -18.37
N LYS A 77 -28.60 19.46 -19.52
CA LYS A 77 -29.36 20.18 -20.57
C LYS A 77 -30.42 19.33 -21.27
N GLN A 78 -30.16 18.04 -21.52
CA GLN A 78 -31.15 17.14 -22.13
C GLN A 78 -32.36 16.88 -21.22
N LYS A 79 -32.21 17.00 -19.90
CA LYS A 79 -33.34 16.96 -18.95
C LYS A 79 -34.06 18.30 -18.79
N ALA A 80 -33.35 19.43 -18.97
CA ALA A 80 -33.96 20.76 -18.90
C ALA A 80 -34.98 21.04 -20.03
N ILE A 81 -34.93 20.33 -21.16
CA ILE A 81 -35.87 20.48 -22.28
C ILE A 81 -37.16 19.67 -22.05
N PHE A 82 -37.19 18.73 -21.10
CA PHE A 82 -38.29 17.76 -20.99
C PHE A 82 -39.31 17.98 -19.87
N VAL A 83 -39.16 18.96 -18.97
CA VAL A 83 -40.08 19.01 -17.81
C VAL A 83 -40.32 20.43 -17.25
N GLU A 84 -41.51 20.96 -17.53
CA GLU A 84 -42.21 22.06 -16.82
C GLU A 84 -43.14 21.51 -15.71
N ASN A 85 -42.75 20.42 -15.04
CA ASN A 85 -43.48 19.82 -13.93
C ASN A 85 -42.50 19.37 -12.83
N GLU A 86 -42.95 19.34 -11.58
CA GLU A 86 -42.22 18.70 -10.45
C GLU A 86 -40.99 19.42 -9.87
N LYS A 87 -41.24 20.33 -8.92
CA LYS A 87 -40.24 20.91 -8.00
C LYS A 87 -39.49 19.89 -7.12
N GLY A 88 -39.96 18.63 -7.04
CA GLY A 88 -39.36 17.57 -6.22
C GLY A 88 -38.17 16.86 -6.88
N GLU A 89 -38.31 16.46 -8.16
CA GLU A 89 -37.23 15.78 -8.91
C GLU A 89 -36.02 16.70 -9.13
N LYS A 90 -36.24 18.00 -9.34
CA LYS A 90 -35.16 18.99 -9.50
C LYS A 90 -34.19 19.06 -8.33
N SER A 91 -34.66 18.82 -7.10
CA SER A 91 -33.81 18.87 -5.89
C SER A 91 -32.91 17.63 -5.78
N GLN A 92 -33.48 16.45 -6.00
CA GLN A 92 -32.72 15.19 -5.93
C GLN A 92 -31.68 15.07 -7.05
N GLU A 93 -31.98 15.56 -8.25
CA GLU A 93 -31.02 15.57 -9.35
C GLU A 93 -29.85 16.52 -9.12
N ALA A 94 -30.12 17.72 -8.61
CA ALA A 94 -29.08 18.67 -8.24
C ALA A 94 -28.19 18.09 -7.13
N GLU A 95 -28.78 17.48 -6.10
CA GLU A 95 -28.05 16.85 -5.02
C GLU A 95 -27.17 15.68 -5.53
N ARG A 96 -27.68 14.85 -6.45
CA ARG A 96 -26.89 13.80 -7.12
C ARG A 96 -25.68 14.39 -7.84
N PHE A 97 -25.92 15.44 -8.61
CA PHE A 97 -24.89 16.11 -9.40
C PHE A 97 -23.78 16.64 -8.49
N TYR A 98 -24.12 17.38 -7.43
CA TYR A 98 -23.13 17.90 -6.49
C TYR A 98 -22.40 16.78 -5.75
N THR A 99 -23.09 15.69 -5.39
CA THR A 99 -22.46 14.54 -4.75
C THR A 99 -21.39 13.93 -5.66
N ILE A 100 -21.70 13.69 -6.94
CA ILE A 100 -20.75 13.12 -7.90
C ILE A 100 -19.60 14.07 -8.17
N LEU A 101 -19.88 15.36 -8.39
CA LEU A 101 -18.87 16.38 -8.67
C LEU A 101 -17.89 16.54 -7.51
N LEU A 102 -18.40 16.65 -6.28
CA LEU A 102 -17.57 16.81 -5.11
C LEU A 102 -16.79 15.54 -4.77
N SER A 103 -17.31 14.35 -5.11
CA SER A 103 -16.61 13.06 -4.89
C SER A 103 -15.31 12.91 -5.69
N PHE A 104 -15.00 13.80 -6.62
CA PHE A 104 -13.66 13.87 -7.21
C PHE A 104 -12.56 14.18 -6.20
N ILE A 105 -12.90 14.88 -5.11
CA ILE A 105 -12.04 15.05 -3.96
C ILE A 105 -12.55 14.10 -2.86
N PRO A 106 -11.76 13.11 -2.43
CA PRO A 106 -12.22 12.11 -1.48
C PRO A 106 -12.78 12.76 -0.21
N GLY A 107 -14.00 12.38 0.13
CA GLY A 107 -14.72 12.87 1.30
C GLY A 107 -15.65 14.06 1.08
N LEU A 108 -15.47 14.89 0.04
CA LEU A 108 -16.35 16.06 -0.16
C LEU A 108 -17.77 15.68 -0.61
N GLY A 109 -17.91 14.58 -1.37
CA GLY A 109 -19.24 14.06 -1.73
C GLY A 109 -20.06 13.62 -0.50
N HIS A 110 -19.39 13.15 0.55
CA HIS A 110 -20.03 12.79 1.81
C HIS A 110 -20.48 14.01 2.61
N PHE A 111 -19.72 15.11 2.57
CA PHE A 111 -20.12 16.37 3.19
C PHE A 111 -21.40 16.92 2.55
N GLN A 112 -21.55 16.82 1.23
CA GLN A 112 -22.79 17.19 0.54
C GLN A 112 -23.99 16.38 1.04
N LEU A 113 -23.79 15.12 1.39
CA LEU A 113 -24.84 14.24 1.91
C LEU A 113 -25.09 14.41 3.42
N GLY A 114 -24.30 15.26 4.11
CA GLY A 114 -24.37 15.47 5.56
C GLY A 114 -23.62 14.42 6.39
N MET A 115 -22.80 13.57 5.78
CA MET A 115 -21.98 12.56 6.47
C MET A 115 -20.57 13.11 6.75
N MET A 116 -20.46 13.92 7.79
CA MET A 116 -19.22 14.61 8.17
C MET A 116 -18.12 13.64 8.58
N ASN A 117 -18.42 12.67 9.46
CA ASN A 117 -17.43 11.72 9.97
C ASN A 117 -16.89 10.83 8.84
N ARG A 118 -17.78 10.36 7.95
CA ARG A 118 -17.40 9.53 6.80
C ARG A 118 -16.52 10.30 5.81
N GLY A 119 -16.91 11.55 5.50
CA GLY A 119 -16.16 12.42 4.61
C GLY A 119 -14.79 12.79 5.15
N LEU A 120 -14.70 13.18 6.43
CA LEU A 120 -13.45 13.50 7.11
C LEU A 120 -12.49 12.31 7.12
N THR A 121 -13.01 11.11 7.37
CA THR A 121 -12.18 9.89 7.39
C THR A 121 -11.53 9.65 6.02
N LEU A 122 -12.29 9.78 4.93
CA LEU A 122 -11.76 9.63 3.56
C LEU A 122 -10.77 10.72 3.19
N LEU A 123 -11.11 11.97 3.49
CA LEU A 123 -10.27 13.12 3.19
C LEU A 123 -8.94 13.05 3.96
N ALA A 124 -9.00 12.76 5.26
CA ALA A 124 -7.82 12.59 6.11
C ALA A 124 -6.96 11.40 5.66
N SER A 125 -7.59 10.27 5.28
CA SER A 125 -6.84 9.11 4.77
C SER A 125 -6.13 9.43 3.46
N PHE A 126 -6.81 10.12 2.53
CA PHE A 126 -6.24 10.50 1.23
C PHE A 126 -5.09 11.51 1.38
N LEU A 127 -5.34 12.63 2.07
CA LEU A 127 -4.32 13.67 2.28
C LEU A 127 -3.19 13.20 3.18
N GLY A 128 -3.52 12.53 4.28
CA GLY A 128 -2.55 12.01 5.24
C GLY A 128 -1.61 11.01 4.59
N LEU A 129 -2.12 10.08 3.78
CA LEU A 129 -1.29 9.13 3.05
C LEU A 129 -0.39 9.83 2.01
N GLY A 130 -0.94 10.78 1.24
CA GLY A 130 -0.15 11.54 0.26
C GLY A 130 0.98 12.36 0.90
N ILE A 131 0.67 13.10 1.96
CA ILE A 131 1.68 13.86 2.73
C ILE A 131 2.72 12.92 3.31
N MET A 132 2.31 11.81 3.91
CA MET A 132 3.23 10.84 4.51
C MET A 132 4.19 10.24 3.47
N ILE A 133 3.68 9.83 2.29
CA ILE A 133 4.52 9.26 1.24
C ILE A 133 5.54 10.28 0.74
N ILE A 134 5.09 11.51 0.44
CA ILE A 134 5.99 12.58 0.00
C ILE A 134 7.03 12.88 1.09
N PHE A 135 6.60 13.03 2.33
CA PHE A 135 7.47 13.31 3.47
C PHE A 135 8.54 12.22 3.68
N VAL A 136 8.15 10.95 3.66
CA VAL A 136 9.10 9.84 3.81
C VAL A 136 10.05 9.78 2.61
N THR A 137 9.55 9.97 1.39
CA THR A 137 10.37 9.99 0.17
C THR A 137 11.43 11.11 0.25
N THR A 138 11.02 12.32 0.62
CA THR A 138 11.94 13.47 0.70
C THR A 138 12.93 13.35 1.86
N LEU A 139 12.48 12.86 3.03
CA LEU A 139 13.32 12.70 4.21
C LEU A 139 14.36 11.60 4.05
N THR A 140 14.01 10.52 3.37
CA THR A 140 14.91 9.36 3.17
C THR A 140 15.74 9.47 1.89
N GLY A 141 15.35 10.31 0.93
CA GLY A 141 15.96 10.37 -0.40
C GLY A 141 15.77 9.09 -1.22
N ARG A 142 14.78 8.26 -0.86
CA ARG A 142 14.50 6.96 -1.46
C ARG A 142 13.22 7.03 -2.30
N GLU A 143 13.38 7.01 -3.61
CA GLU A 143 12.25 7.09 -4.56
C GLU A 143 11.35 5.85 -4.52
N GLU A 144 11.82 4.74 -3.94
CA GLU A 144 11.08 3.49 -3.81
C GLU A 144 9.78 3.68 -3.01
N PHE A 145 9.71 4.65 -2.10
CA PHE A 145 8.51 4.97 -1.34
C PHE A 145 7.37 5.55 -2.21
N LEU A 146 7.67 6.06 -3.41
CA LEU A 146 6.64 6.55 -4.33
C LEU A 146 5.72 5.44 -4.82
N VAL A 147 6.12 4.16 -4.74
CA VAL A 147 5.27 3.01 -5.08
C VAL A 147 3.96 3.02 -4.27
N PHE A 148 3.98 3.54 -3.05
CA PHE A 148 2.81 3.63 -2.19
C PHE A 148 1.77 4.65 -2.68
N LEU A 149 2.10 5.53 -3.64
CA LEU A 149 1.12 6.39 -4.31
C LEU A 149 0.04 5.58 -5.03
N ALA A 150 0.31 4.32 -5.38
CA ALA A 150 -0.68 3.41 -5.95
C ALA A 150 -1.91 3.19 -5.04
N ALA A 151 -1.79 3.40 -3.73
CA ALA A 151 -2.91 3.32 -2.79
C ALA A 151 -3.88 4.52 -2.88
N ILE A 152 -3.41 5.68 -3.37
CA ILE A 152 -4.22 6.90 -3.48
C ILE A 152 -5.40 6.73 -4.45
N PRO A 153 -5.20 6.24 -5.69
CA PRO A 153 -6.31 5.92 -6.59
C PRO A 153 -7.32 4.93 -5.99
N ALA A 154 -6.86 3.95 -5.19
CA ALA A 154 -7.75 2.98 -4.56
C ALA A 154 -8.68 3.63 -3.52
N ILE A 155 -8.14 4.51 -2.67
CA ILE A 155 -8.93 5.29 -1.70
C ILE A 155 -9.92 6.20 -2.43
N TRP A 156 -9.48 6.85 -3.52
CA TRP A 156 -10.34 7.71 -4.34
C TRP A 156 -11.50 6.94 -4.97
N VAL A 157 -11.24 5.82 -5.64
CA VAL A 157 -12.28 4.99 -6.26
C VAL A 157 -13.27 4.52 -5.20
N TYR A 158 -12.79 4.01 -4.06
CA TYR A 158 -13.65 3.59 -2.97
C TYR A 158 -14.55 4.74 -2.48
N GLY A 159 -13.95 5.90 -2.18
CA GLY A 159 -14.68 7.07 -1.71
C GLY A 159 -15.74 7.56 -2.71
N PHE A 160 -15.40 7.57 -4.00
CA PHE A 160 -16.34 7.94 -5.07
C PHE A 160 -17.53 6.99 -5.14
N PHE A 161 -17.28 5.68 -5.19
CA PHE A 161 -18.35 4.68 -5.23
C PHE A 161 -19.21 4.69 -3.97
N ASP A 162 -18.58 4.91 -2.81
CA ASP A 162 -19.28 4.98 -1.53
C ASP A 162 -20.22 6.19 -1.46
N ALA A 163 -19.77 7.39 -1.88
CA ALA A 163 -20.63 8.57 -1.94
C ALA A 163 -21.84 8.36 -2.86
N VAL A 164 -21.64 7.75 -4.03
CA VAL A 164 -22.74 7.41 -4.95
C VAL A 164 -23.70 6.40 -4.32
N GLN A 165 -23.19 5.39 -3.60
CA GLN A 165 -24.03 4.42 -2.90
C GLN A 165 -24.86 5.06 -1.79
N GLN A 166 -24.26 5.96 -0.99
CA GLN A 166 -24.98 6.65 0.09
C GLN A 166 -26.02 7.62 -0.45
N PHE A 167 -25.73 8.31 -1.56
CA PHE A 167 -26.75 9.08 -2.26
C PHE A 167 -27.92 8.18 -2.68
N ASN A 168 -27.65 7.04 -3.30
CA ASN A 168 -28.71 6.11 -3.73
C ASN A 168 -29.55 5.60 -2.54
N LYS A 169 -28.95 5.38 -1.36
CA LYS A 169 -29.68 5.06 -0.12
C LYS A 169 -30.62 6.20 0.28
N LYS A 170 -30.09 7.42 0.34
CA LYS A 170 -30.88 8.62 0.66
C LYS A 170 -32.02 8.84 -0.33
N SER A 171 -31.80 8.64 -1.63
CA SER A 171 -32.83 8.76 -2.66
C SER A 171 -33.94 7.70 -2.53
N ARG A 172 -33.65 6.53 -1.96
CA ARG A 172 -34.66 5.51 -1.63
C ARG A 172 -35.43 5.82 -0.34
N GLY A 173 -35.13 6.92 0.34
CA GLY A 173 -35.75 7.30 1.62
C GLY A 173 -35.11 6.63 2.83
N GLU A 174 -33.96 5.97 2.69
CA GLU A 174 -33.22 5.43 3.83
C GLU A 174 -32.56 6.57 4.63
N THR A 175 -32.62 6.51 5.96
CA THR A 175 -31.91 7.46 6.82
C THR A 175 -30.41 7.18 6.79
N LEU A 176 -29.62 8.18 6.42
CA LEU A 176 -28.17 8.09 6.52
C LEU A 176 -27.73 8.25 7.97
N ILE A 177 -26.86 7.36 8.43
CA ILE A 177 -26.22 7.46 9.76
C ILE A 177 -24.79 7.92 9.54
N ASP A 178 -24.41 9.06 10.11
CA ASP A 178 -23.06 9.59 9.96
C ASP A 178 -22.07 8.87 10.89
N ARG A 179 -21.35 7.91 10.32
CA ARG A 179 -20.30 7.13 10.98
C ARG A 179 -19.04 7.12 10.13
N SER A 180 -17.91 6.95 10.78
CA SER A 180 -16.66 6.72 10.03
C SER A 180 -16.76 5.40 9.23
N ILE A 181 -15.97 5.27 8.18
CA ILE A 181 -15.92 4.02 7.41
C ILE A 181 -15.48 2.84 8.30
N PHE A 182 -14.52 3.09 9.19
CA PHE A 182 -14.02 2.08 10.11
C PHE A 182 -15.12 1.59 11.06
N GLU A 183 -15.93 2.50 11.59
CA GLU A 183 -17.08 2.17 12.44
C GLU A 183 -18.22 1.47 11.66
N ASP A 184 -18.46 1.85 10.40
CA ASP A 184 -19.41 1.14 9.52
C ASP A 184 -18.94 -0.30 9.24
N PHE A 185 -17.63 -0.51 9.10
CA PHE A 185 -17.04 -1.86 9.00
C PHE A 185 -17.19 -2.66 10.30
N GLU A 186 -17.09 -2.02 11.46
CA GLU A 186 -17.28 -2.68 12.77
C GLU A 186 -18.74 -3.02 13.05
N THR A 187 -19.67 -2.12 12.71
CA THR A 187 -21.11 -2.28 13.00
C THR A 187 -21.85 -3.18 12.02
N ARG A 188 -21.32 -3.41 10.80
CA ARG A 188 -21.84 -4.45 9.87
C ARG A 188 -21.64 -5.90 10.36
N ARG A 189 -21.07 -6.09 11.55
CA ARG A 189 -20.80 -7.40 12.16
C ARG A 189 -21.65 -7.51 13.40
N GLU A 190 -22.71 -8.32 13.31
CA GLU A 190 -23.76 -8.50 14.32
C GLU A 190 -23.24 -8.80 15.74
N ASP A 191 -21.99 -9.27 15.88
CA ASP A 191 -21.40 -9.67 17.16
C ASP A 191 -20.38 -8.67 17.75
N GLY A 192 -20.10 -7.52 17.10
CA GLY A 192 -18.98 -6.64 17.48
C GLY A 192 -17.58 -7.26 17.24
N LYS A 193 -17.53 -8.40 16.54
CA LYS A 193 -16.30 -9.16 16.24
C LYS A 193 -15.57 -8.59 15.03
N LYS A 194 -14.26 -8.35 15.17
CA LYS A 194 -13.35 -7.90 14.10
C LYS A 194 -13.32 -8.80 12.86
N SER A 195 -12.85 -8.24 11.76
CA SER A 195 -12.94 -8.85 10.43
C SER A 195 -11.92 -9.90 10.09
N LYS A 196 -12.38 -11.13 9.86
CA LYS A 196 -11.55 -12.26 9.39
C LYS A 196 -10.86 -11.91 8.08
N SER A 197 -11.60 -11.37 7.11
CA SER A 197 -11.04 -11.00 5.80
C SER A 197 -10.05 -9.85 5.91
N ILE A 198 -10.33 -8.85 6.75
CA ILE A 198 -9.39 -7.75 7.01
C ILE A 198 -8.16 -8.26 7.77
N ALA A 199 -8.33 -9.11 8.78
CA ALA A 199 -7.24 -9.74 9.52
C ALA A 199 -6.34 -10.53 8.58
N THR A 200 -6.91 -11.36 7.71
CA THR A 200 -6.22 -12.10 6.65
C THR A 200 -5.44 -11.18 5.71
N PHE A 201 -6.07 -10.09 5.25
CA PHE A 201 -5.41 -9.12 4.38
C PHE A 201 -4.26 -8.41 5.11
N LEU A 202 -4.50 -7.97 6.35
CA LEU A 202 -3.51 -7.33 7.19
C LEU A 202 -2.35 -8.28 7.57
N SER A 203 -2.58 -9.60 7.61
CA SER A 203 -1.53 -10.59 7.84
C SER A 203 -0.49 -10.66 6.72
N ILE A 204 -0.75 -10.07 5.55
CA ILE A 204 0.27 -9.89 4.48
C ILE A 204 1.48 -9.14 5.03
N PHE A 205 1.28 -8.19 5.94
CA PHE A 205 2.38 -7.58 6.67
C PHE A 205 2.58 -8.30 8.01
N PRO A 206 3.78 -8.86 8.28
CA PRO A 206 4.02 -9.63 9.49
C PRO A 206 3.62 -8.90 10.77
N GLY A 207 2.73 -9.53 11.55
CA GLY A 207 2.25 -9.04 12.84
C GLY A 207 1.04 -8.10 12.80
N VAL A 208 0.71 -7.44 11.67
CA VAL A 208 -0.39 -6.45 11.64
C VAL A 208 -1.76 -7.12 11.74
N GLY A 209 -1.96 -8.26 11.09
CA GLY A 209 -3.19 -9.05 11.26
C GLY A 209 -3.40 -9.54 12.70
N HIS A 210 -2.32 -9.90 13.41
CA HIS A 210 -2.37 -10.28 14.83
C HIS A 210 -2.76 -9.12 15.72
N LEU A 211 -2.14 -7.94 15.53
CA LEU A 211 -2.50 -6.72 16.23
C LEU A 211 -3.96 -6.35 16.01
N TYR A 212 -4.43 -6.48 14.76
CA TYR A 212 -5.83 -6.27 14.43
C TYR A 212 -6.72 -7.22 15.22
N LEU A 213 -6.39 -8.51 15.34
CA LEU A 213 -7.14 -9.46 16.16
C LEU A 213 -7.02 -9.27 17.68
N GLY A 214 -6.18 -8.33 18.15
CA GLY A 214 -5.93 -8.07 19.57
C GLY A 214 -4.76 -8.86 20.17
N LEU A 215 -4.02 -9.62 19.36
CA LEU A 215 -2.86 -10.41 19.78
C LEU A 215 -1.60 -9.54 19.78
N GLN A 216 -1.47 -8.69 20.80
CA GLN A 216 -0.44 -7.65 20.87
C GLN A 216 0.96 -8.22 21.00
N ARG A 217 1.19 -9.11 21.96
CA ARG A 217 2.51 -9.69 22.23
C ARG A 217 3.00 -10.44 21.01
N ARG A 218 2.13 -11.24 20.41
CA ARG A 218 2.45 -12.02 19.21
C ARG A 218 2.71 -11.15 18.00
N GLY A 219 1.83 -10.17 17.75
CA GLY A 219 1.94 -9.25 16.62
C GLY A 219 3.21 -8.41 16.67
N ILE A 220 3.52 -7.81 17.81
CA ILE A 220 4.74 -7.01 17.98
C ILE A 220 5.98 -7.87 17.79
N GLN A 221 6.04 -9.09 18.33
CA GLN A 221 7.19 -9.97 18.17
C GLN A 221 7.42 -10.35 16.70
N LEU A 222 6.36 -10.67 15.95
CA LEU A 222 6.48 -11.03 14.54
C LEU A 222 6.87 -9.83 13.67
N MET A 223 6.30 -8.67 13.95
CA MET A 223 6.65 -7.42 13.28
C MET A 223 8.11 -7.04 13.55
N ALA A 224 8.54 -7.11 14.83
CA ALA A 224 9.91 -6.85 15.23
C ALA A 224 10.87 -7.85 14.60
N ALA A 225 10.57 -9.16 14.61
CA ALA A 225 11.40 -10.18 13.99
C ALA A 225 11.59 -9.93 12.49
N PHE A 226 10.51 -9.60 11.78
CA PHE A 226 10.56 -9.30 10.36
C PHE A 226 11.39 -8.04 10.06
N LEU A 227 11.05 -6.91 10.66
CA LEU A 227 11.74 -5.64 10.41
C LEU A 227 13.20 -5.67 10.87
N PHE A 228 13.47 -6.24 12.04
CA PHE A 228 14.82 -6.36 12.56
C PHE A 228 15.66 -7.32 11.71
N SER A 229 15.07 -8.40 11.18
CA SER A 229 15.79 -9.28 10.25
C SER A 229 16.22 -8.53 9.00
N ILE A 230 15.34 -7.73 8.38
CA ILE A 230 15.67 -6.92 7.20
C ILE A 230 16.81 -5.94 7.54
N TYR A 231 16.66 -5.19 8.62
CA TYR A 231 17.65 -4.20 9.08
C TYR A 231 19.03 -4.82 9.33
N ILE A 232 19.09 -5.92 10.09
CA ILE A 232 20.35 -6.59 10.41
C ILE A 232 20.98 -7.21 9.17
N LEU A 233 20.19 -7.81 8.27
CA LEU A 233 20.70 -8.43 7.06
C LEU A 233 21.25 -7.41 6.07
N ASP A 234 20.58 -6.26 5.94
CA ASP A 234 21.02 -5.14 5.10
C ASP A 234 22.34 -4.55 5.64
N ILE A 235 22.37 -4.19 6.92
CA ILE A 235 23.54 -3.56 7.54
C ILE A 235 24.73 -4.52 7.51
N LEU A 236 24.53 -5.79 7.87
CA LEU A 236 25.62 -6.79 7.89
C LEU A 236 26.01 -7.28 6.49
N ARG A 237 25.30 -6.83 5.45
CA ARG A 237 25.47 -7.30 4.07
C ARG A 237 25.43 -8.83 3.99
N LEU A 238 24.58 -9.45 4.79
CA LEU A 238 24.44 -10.89 4.90
C LEU A 238 23.56 -11.44 3.77
N GLY A 239 23.98 -11.23 2.52
CA GLY A 239 23.24 -11.62 1.33
C GLY A 239 22.81 -13.10 1.33
N ILE A 240 23.65 -13.97 1.91
CA ILE A 240 23.34 -15.40 2.02
C ILE A 240 22.18 -15.70 2.97
N PHE A 241 21.90 -14.85 3.97
CA PHE A 241 20.82 -15.05 4.92
C PHE A 241 19.53 -14.33 4.52
N LEU A 242 19.48 -13.72 3.32
CA LEU A 242 18.26 -13.10 2.79
C LEU A 242 17.08 -14.09 2.69
N PHE A 243 17.33 -15.40 2.59
CA PHE A 243 16.28 -16.43 2.64
C PHE A 243 15.51 -16.47 3.97
N LEU A 244 16.05 -15.89 5.05
CA LEU A 244 15.37 -15.84 6.35
C LEU A 244 14.15 -14.90 6.32
N ILE A 245 14.21 -13.83 5.51
CA ILE A 245 13.12 -12.85 5.35
C ILE A 245 11.82 -13.54 4.87
N PRO A 246 11.81 -14.26 3.73
CA PRO A 246 10.60 -14.96 3.28
C PRO A 246 10.17 -16.04 4.27
N ILE A 247 11.07 -16.73 4.98
CA ILE A 247 10.70 -17.73 6.01
C ILE A 247 9.90 -17.09 7.14
N ILE A 248 10.42 -15.99 7.73
CA ILE A 248 9.72 -15.26 8.81
C ILE A 248 8.38 -14.72 8.30
N TRP A 249 8.38 -14.20 7.07
CA TRP A 249 7.17 -13.67 6.44
C TRP A 249 6.11 -14.75 6.27
N PHE A 250 6.43 -15.89 5.66
CA PHE A 250 5.50 -17.00 5.45
C PHE A 250 4.97 -17.53 6.78
N TYR A 251 5.84 -17.71 7.77
CA TYR A 251 5.43 -18.13 9.10
C TYR A 251 4.39 -17.16 9.68
N SER A 252 4.69 -15.85 9.67
CA SER A 252 3.78 -14.82 10.18
C SER A 252 2.45 -14.77 9.41
N PHE A 253 2.51 -14.87 8.08
CA PHE A 253 1.34 -14.85 7.21
C PHE A 253 0.40 -16.03 7.48
N PHE A 254 0.92 -17.27 7.45
CA PHE A 254 0.12 -18.46 7.71
C PHE A 254 -0.40 -18.52 9.14
N ASP A 255 0.40 -18.05 10.10
CA ASP A 255 -0.03 -17.96 11.49
C ASP A 255 -1.18 -16.95 11.67
N GLY A 256 -1.09 -15.81 10.99
CA GLY A 256 -2.15 -14.80 10.93
C GLY A 256 -3.44 -15.33 10.29
N LEU A 257 -3.34 -16.04 9.17
CA LEU A 257 -4.48 -16.72 8.52
C LEU A 257 -5.16 -17.71 9.46
N GLN A 258 -4.37 -18.53 10.17
CA GLN A 258 -4.91 -19.48 11.13
C GLN A 258 -5.65 -18.78 12.27
N LYS A 259 -5.06 -17.73 12.87
CA LYS A 259 -5.71 -16.96 13.94
C LYS A 259 -6.96 -16.24 13.45
N ALA A 260 -6.95 -15.67 12.24
CA ALA A 260 -8.12 -15.06 11.62
C ALA A 260 -9.26 -16.06 11.39
N SER A 261 -8.94 -17.30 10.99
CA SER A 261 -9.95 -18.35 10.76
C SER A 261 -10.66 -18.78 12.05
N ARG A 262 -9.88 -18.90 13.14
CA ARG A 262 -10.33 -19.31 14.49
C ARG A 262 -10.99 -18.17 15.27
N TYR A 263 -10.72 -16.93 14.90
CA TYR A 263 -11.30 -15.75 15.54
C TYR A 263 -12.84 -15.83 15.56
N GLY A 264 -13.43 -15.66 16.75
CA GLY A 264 -14.88 -15.74 16.97
C GLY A 264 -15.47 -17.16 17.00
N LYS A 265 -14.65 -18.21 16.82
CA LYS A 265 -15.00 -19.61 17.10
C LYS A 265 -14.41 -20.11 18.41
N GLU A 266 -13.19 -19.66 18.72
CA GLU A 266 -12.42 -20.00 19.91
C GLU A 266 -11.88 -18.71 20.55
N GLU A 267 -11.65 -18.71 21.87
CA GLU A 267 -10.88 -17.65 22.52
C GLU A 267 -9.42 -17.72 22.05
N LEU A 268 -8.90 -16.59 21.58
CA LEU A 268 -7.51 -16.51 21.14
C LEU A 268 -6.64 -16.05 22.31
N GLU A 269 -5.78 -16.92 22.80
CA GLU A 269 -4.75 -16.54 23.78
C GLU A 269 -3.59 -15.79 23.10
N ASP A 270 -3.23 -14.64 23.66
CA ASP A 270 -2.05 -13.84 23.24
C ASP A 270 -0.76 -14.41 23.84
N THR A 271 -0.39 -15.59 23.35
CA THR A 271 0.88 -16.22 23.69
C THR A 271 2.01 -15.67 22.80
N PRO A 272 3.16 -15.26 23.39
CA PRO A 272 4.30 -14.81 22.61
C PRO A 272 4.82 -15.95 21.71
N VAL A 273 5.26 -15.62 20.49
CA VAL A 273 5.91 -16.59 19.59
C VAL A 273 7.18 -17.13 20.23
N ILE A 274 7.92 -16.26 20.92
CA ILE A 274 9.14 -16.62 21.65
C ILE A 274 8.83 -16.47 23.14
N SER A 275 8.37 -17.55 23.76
CA SER A 275 8.02 -17.58 25.20
C SER A 275 9.24 -17.59 26.12
N ASN A 276 10.36 -18.17 25.66
CA ASN A 276 11.57 -18.38 26.47
C ASN A 276 12.73 -17.43 26.13
N PHE A 277 12.44 -16.19 25.71
CA PHE A 277 13.50 -15.21 25.38
C PHE A 277 14.43 -14.96 26.57
N ILE A 278 13.87 -14.94 27.79
CA ILE A 278 14.60 -14.76 29.05
C ILE A 278 15.65 -15.86 29.25
N ASN A 279 15.33 -17.11 28.94
CA ASN A 279 16.28 -18.23 29.05
C ASN A 279 17.39 -18.22 28.00
N HIS A 280 17.22 -17.44 26.92
CA HIS A 280 18.19 -17.34 25.82
C HIS A 280 18.92 -15.98 25.80
N GLN A 281 18.70 -15.11 26.79
CA GLN A 281 19.36 -13.80 26.88
C GLN A 281 20.88 -13.89 26.80
N LYS A 282 21.49 -14.93 27.40
CA LYS A 282 22.92 -15.18 27.30
C LYS A 282 23.37 -15.39 25.84
N TRP A 283 22.63 -16.19 25.07
CA TRP A 283 22.94 -16.47 23.67
C TRP A 283 22.67 -15.26 22.77
N VAL A 284 21.59 -14.52 23.03
CA VAL A 284 21.30 -13.25 22.36
C VAL A 284 22.41 -12.23 22.63
N GLY A 285 22.86 -12.12 23.89
CA GLY A 285 23.95 -11.25 24.30
C GLY A 285 25.28 -11.63 23.65
N ILE A 286 25.62 -12.93 23.60
CA ILE A 286 26.80 -13.42 22.86
C ILE A 286 26.69 -13.06 21.38
N GLY A 287 25.51 -13.25 20.77
CA GLY A 287 25.25 -12.89 19.38
C GLY A 287 25.48 -11.39 19.13
N LEU A 288 24.90 -10.53 19.97
CA LEU A 288 25.09 -9.07 19.90
C LEU A 288 26.55 -8.66 20.10
N LEU A 289 27.27 -9.30 21.02
CA LEU A 289 28.68 -9.01 21.27
C LEU A 289 29.57 -9.40 20.08
N LEU A 290 29.37 -10.59 19.52
CA LEU A 290 30.09 -11.03 18.31
C LEU A 290 29.77 -10.13 17.12
N LEU A 291 28.51 -9.73 16.96
CA LEU A 291 28.05 -8.83 15.90
C LEU A 291 28.67 -7.43 16.06
N GLY A 292 28.69 -6.88 17.27
CA GLY A 292 29.35 -5.61 17.57
C GLY A 292 30.85 -5.65 17.33
N LEU A 293 31.52 -6.74 17.73
CA LEU A 293 32.94 -6.94 17.48
C LEU A 293 33.24 -7.06 15.97
N TYR A 294 32.41 -7.79 15.23
CA TYR A 294 32.52 -7.88 13.78
C TYR A 294 32.46 -6.50 13.11
N TYR A 295 31.52 -5.63 13.54
CA TYR A 295 31.42 -4.26 13.03
C TYR A 295 32.65 -3.42 13.36
N LEU A 296 33.08 -3.43 14.62
CA LEU A 296 34.23 -2.67 15.08
C LEU A 296 35.46 -3.09 14.28
N VAL A 297 35.67 -4.40 14.12
CA VAL A 297 36.80 -4.92 13.35
C VAL A 297 36.70 -4.50 11.89
N GLY A 298 35.59 -4.79 11.21
CA GLY A 298 35.47 -4.58 9.76
C GLY A 298 35.42 -3.11 9.33
N ASN A 299 34.82 -2.23 10.14
CA ASN A 299 34.57 -0.83 9.74
C ASN A 299 35.50 0.18 10.42
N ILE A 300 36.19 -0.21 11.49
CA ILE A 300 37.10 0.69 12.21
C ILE A 300 38.52 0.12 12.23
N PHE A 301 38.70 -1.09 12.77
CA PHE A 301 40.02 -1.65 13.00
C PHE A 301 40.76 -1.99 11.70
N ILE A 302 40.12 -2.73 10.79
CA ILE A 302 40.72 -3.13 9.51
C ILE A 302 41.06 -1.90 8.64
N PRO A 303 40.15 -0.92 8.44
CA PRO A 303 40.49 0.30 7.71
C PRO A 303 41.63 1.10 8.35
N ALA A 304 41.71 1.15 9.69
CA ALA A 304 42.79 1.84 10.39
C ALA A 304 44.14 1.12 10.28
N LEU A 305 44.13 -0.22 10.30
CA LEU A 305 45.34 -1.05 10.27
C LEU A 305 45.87 -1.27 8.85
N SER A 306 44.99 -1.27 7.84
CA SER A 306 45.34 -1.61 6.45
C SER A 306 46.47 -0.74 5.86
N PRO A 307 46.48 0.60 6.02
CA PRO A 307 47.56 1.44 5.49
C PRO A 307 48.93 1.07 6.08
N ILE A 308 48.98 0.81 7.40
CA ILE A 308 50.21 0.47 8.10
C ILE A 308 50.79 -0.85 7.57
N LEU A 309 49.95 -1.87 7.38
CA LEU A 309 50.39 -3.15 6.83
C LEU A 309 50.77 -3.07 5.36
N MET A 310 50.09 -2.23 4.59
CA MET A 310 50.47 -1.98 3.20
C MET A 310 51.88 -1.40 3.11
N ASP A 311 52.24 -0.46 3.97
CA ASP A 311 53.56 0.17 3.95
C ASP A 311 54.69 -0.75 4.42
N ILE A 312 54.44 -1.63 5.40
CA ILE A 312 55.47 -2.49 5.98
C ILE A 312 55.68 -3.77 5.17
N ILE A 313 54.60 -4.42 4.73
CA ILE A 313 54.63 -5.76 4.13
C ILE A 313 53.93 -5.85 2.77
N ASN A 314 53.46 -4.73 2.21
CA ASN A 314 52.79 -4.64 0.90
C ASN A 314 51.56 -5.56 0.77
N ILE A 315 50.79 -5.67 1.86
CA ILE A 315 49.53 -6.44 1.91
C ILE A 315 48.35 -5.49 2.14
N ASP A 316 47.40 -5.49 1.21
CA ASP A 316 46.13 -4.77 1.34
C ASP A 316 45.12 -5.57 2.17
N LEU A 317 45.22 -5.44 3.50
CA LEU A 317 44.35 -6.16 4.43
C LEU A 317 42.87 -5.83 4.22
N TYR A 318 42.55 -4.57 3.87
CA TYR A 318 41.18 -4.14 3.63
C TYR A 318 40.55 -4.86 2.43
N TYR A 319 41.29 -5.00 1.33
CA TYR A 319 40.86 -5.79 0.17
C TYR A 319 40.57 -7.25 0.55
N TRP A 320 41.52 -7.91 1.22
CA TRP A 320 41.38 -9.32 1.58
C TRP A 320 40.22 -9.57 2.56
N PHE A 321 40.08 -8.69 3.55
CA PHE A 321 39.00 -8.78 4.53
C PHE A 321 37.63 -8.62 3.85
N ASN A 322 37.40 -7.55 3.11
CA ASN A 322 36.09 -7.31 2.49
C ASN A 322 35.74 -8.34 1.41
N ARG A 323 36.73 -8.83 0.66
CA ARG A 323 36.49 -9.76 -0.44
C ARG A 323 36.28 -11.20 0.02
N TYR A 324 37.01 -11.65 1.04
CA TYR A 324 37.09 -13.07 1.38
C TYR A 324 36.61 -13.41 2.79
N PHE A 325 36.65 -12.49 3.76
CA PHE A 325 36.36 -12.83 5.16
C PHE A 325 34.95 -13.40 5.35
N GLN A 326 33.94 -12.72 4.80
CA GLN A 326 32.55 -13.18 4.87
C GLN A 326 32.36 -14.54 4.19
N THR A 327 32.93 -14.71 2.99
CA THR A 327 32.91 -15.98 2.25
C THR A 327 33.58 -17.10 3.04
N THR A 328 34.71 -16.84 3.69
CA THR A 328 35.43 -17.81 4.52
C THR A 328 34.58 -18.25 5.71
N ILE A 329 33.95 -17.32 6.44
CA ILE A 329 33.05 -17.66 7.56
C ILE A 329 31.91 -18.56 7.08
N VAL A 330 31.28 -18.21 5.96
CA VAL A 330 30.20 -18.99 5.38
C VAL A 330 30.66 -20.40 5.01
N CYS A 331 31.80 -20.52 4.31
CA CYS A 331 32.36 -21.82 3.94
C CYS A 331 32.65 -22.68 5.16
N VAL A 332 33.26 -22.10 6.21
CA VAL A 332 33.54 -22.81 7.47
C VAL A 332 32.25 -23.27 8.16
N LEU A 333 31.22 -22.42 8.21
CA LEU A 333 29.92 -22.78 8.81
C LEU A 333 29.21 -23.89 8.04
N LEU A 334 29.21 -23.84 6.70
CA LEU A 334 28.57 -24.86 5.86
C LEU A 334 29.33 -26.19 5.92
N ILE A 335 30.66 -26.17 5.83
CA ILE A 335 31.49 -27.37 5.95
C ILE A 335 31.33 -27.98 7.35
N GLY A 336 31.46 -27.17 8.41
CA GLY A 336 31.30 -27.62 9.79
C GLY A 336 29.90 -28.16 10.09
N GLY A 337 28.86 -27.46 9.62
CA GLY A 337 27.48 -27.90 9.70
C GLY A 337 27.24 -29.21 8.96
N GLY A 338 27.77 -29.33 7.74
CA GLY A 338 27.72 -30.54 6.93
C GLY A 338 28.39 -31.73 7.60
N ILE A 339 29.63 -31.56 8.09
CA ILE A 339 30.36 -32.59 8.84
C ILE A 339 29.55 -33.01 10.08
N LYS A 340 29.03 -32.06 10.85
CA LYS A 340 28.23 -32.34 12.06
C LYS A 340 26.96 -33.14 11.73
N LEU A 341 26.28 -32.84 10.63
CA LEU A 341 25.10 -33.60 10.19
C LEU A 341 25.48 -35.02 9.74
N LEU A 342 26.62 -35.18 9.04
CA LEU A 342 27.15 -36.48 8.61
C LEU A 342 27.57 -37.38 9.78
N MET A 343 28.02 -36.81 10.90
CA MET A 343 28.47 -37.57 12.06
C MET A 343 27.33 -38.26 12.85
N GLY A 344 26.06 -37.92 12.57
CA GLY A 344 24.88 -38.57 13.15
C GLY A 344 24.71 -38.33 14.66
N SER A 345 23.46 -38.10 15.08
CA SER A 345 23.11 -38.13 16.51
C SER A 345 23.31 -39.55 17.03
N LYS A 346 24.29 -39.78 17.93
CA LYS A 346 24.36 -41.04 18.68
C LYS A 346 23.04 -41.22 19.43
N LYS A 347 22.20 -42.17 18.97
CA LYS A 347 21.09 -42.71 19.77
C LYS A 347 21.66 -43.16 21.11
N ARG A 348 21.26 -42.51 22.19
CA ARG A 348 21.22 -43.18 23.50
C ARG A 348 20.13 -44.23 23.38
N VAL A 349 20.54 -45.49 23.24
CA VAL A 349 19.70 -46.66 23.54
C VAL A 349 19.82 -46.94 25.02
#